data_AF-A0AA37RXS7-F1
#
_entry.id   AF-A0AA37RXS7-F1
#
_cell.length_a   1.000
_cell.length_b   1.000
_cell.length_c   1.000
_cell.angle_alpha   90.00
_cell.angle_beta   90.00
_cell.angle_gamma   90.00
#
_symmetry.space_group_name_H-M   'P 1'
#
loop_
_entity.id
_entity.type
_entity.pdbx_description
1 polymer ?
#
loop_
_entity_poly.entity_id
_entity_poly.type
_entity_poly.pdbx_seq_one_letter_code
_entity_poly.pdbx_strand_id
1 'polypeptide(L)'
;MNYKLGLREITESDINIECPFMPEKDDFPMHVAAFVEDIQHLEVVETAVEEGHSVLINLIEGATLEQLRKDCKSVLQAYWGKLRTTGFVSIP
;
A
#
# COMPACT_ATOMS: atom_id res chain seq x y z
N MET A 1 10.76 -12.21 5.08
CA MET A 1 10.98 -11.99 3.61
C MET A 1 10.65 -10.54 3.33
N ASN A 2 11.48 -9.82 2.57
CA ASN A 2 11.31 -8.38 2.40
C ASN A 2 10.69 -8.03 1.04
N TYR A 3 9.67 -7.19 1.08
CA TYR A 3 8.99 -6.67 -0.10
C TYR A 3 8.93 -5.15 -0.05
N LYS A 4 8.95 -4.54 -1.24
CA LYS A 4 8.72 -3.13 -1.45
C LYS A 4 7.43 -2.94 -2.24
N LEU A 5 6.51 -2.14 -1.72
CA LEU A 5 5.27 -1.76 -2.39
C LEU A 5 5.34 -0.27 -2.71
N GLY A 6 5.49 0.08 -3.98
CA GLY A 6 5.53 1.50 -4.35
C GLY A 6 4.15 2.14 -4.27
N LEU A 7 4.12 3.40 -3.84
CA LEU A 7 2.93 4.23 -3.69
C LEU A 7 3.06 5.44 -4.62
N ARG A 8 1.94 5.90 -5.17
CA ARG A 8 1.88 7.12 -5.98
C ARG A 8 0.56 7.85 -5.76
N GLU A 9 0.58 9.15 -5.98
CA GLU A 9 -0.61 9.99 -6.00
C GLU A 9 -1.58 9.54 -7.10
N ILE A 10 -2.87 9.75 -6.86
CA ILE A 10 -3.90 9.62 -7.89
C ILE A 10 -3.80 10.85 -8.79
N THR A 11 -3.71 10.60 -10.10
CA THR A 11 -3.68 11.65 -11.11
C THR A 11 -4.99 11.67 -11.92
N GLU A 12 -5.20 12.69 -12.75
CA GLU A 12 -6.39 12.75 -13.63
C GLU A 12 -6.54 11.50 -14.52
N SER A 13 -5.43 10.86 -14.89
CA SER A 13 -5.43 9.62 -15.68
C SER A 13 -5.94 8.40 -14.90
N ASP A 14 -6.03 8.50 -13.57
CA ASP A 14 -6.50 7.43 -12.68
C ASP A 14 -7.98 7.55 -12.33
N ILE A 15 -8.66 8.61 -12.77
CA ILE A 15 -10.07 8.87 -12.51
C ILE A 15 -10.92 7.88 -13.31
N ASN A 16 -11.76 7.13 -12.62
CA ASN A 16 -12.66 6.15 -13.20
C ASN A 16 -13.90 5.93 -12.31
N ILE A 17 -14.75 4.95 -12.63
CA ILE A 17 -15.96 4.64 -11.85
C ILE A 17 -15.62 4.29 -10.38
N GLU A 18 -14.45 3.71 -10.12
CA GLU A 18 -13.98 3.31 -8.78
C GLU A 18 -13.20 4.42 -8.06
N CYS A 19 -12.82 5.48 -8.78
CA CYS A 19 -12.11 6.66 -8.27
C CYS A 19 -12.65 7.92 -8.96
N PRO A 20 -13.88 8.37 -8.61
CA PRO A 20 -14.59 9.40 -9.36
C PRO A 20 -14.03 10.82 -9.16
N PHE A 21 -13.25 11.03 -8.10
CA PHE A 21 -12.66 12.31 -7.75
C PHE A 21 -11.17 12.16 -7.50
N MET A 22 -10.40 13.18 -7.86
CA MET A 22 -9.00 13.28 -7.46
C MET A 22 -8.95 13.76 -6.00
N PRO A 23 -8.26 13.04 -5.10
CA PRO A 23 -8.04 13.51 -3.73
C PRO A 23 -7.16 14.77 -3.72
N GLU A 24 -7.28 15.57 -2.66
CA GLU A 24 -6.42 16.75 -2.51
C GLU A 24 -4.96 16.31 -2.33
N LYS A 25 -4.03 17.02 -2.98
CA LYS A 25 -2.61 16.63 -2.99
C LYS A 25 -1.98 16.67 -1.59
N ASP A 26 -2.44 17.59 -0.75
CA ASP A 26 -1.92 17.76 0.60
C ASP A 26 -2.31 16.58 1.52
N ASP A 27 -3.30 15.78 1.14
CA ASP A 27 -3.72 14.58 1.88
C ASP A 27 -2.86 13.35 1.56
N PHE A 28 -2.03 13.40 0.51
CA PHE A 28 -1.25 12.22 0.09
C PHE A 28 -0.34 11.66 1.20
N PRO A 29 0.48 12.46 1.91
CA PRO A 29 1.30 11.95 3.01
C PRO A 29 0.45 11.38 4.16
N MET A 30 -0.70 11.98 4.45
CA MET A 30 -1.64 11.46 5.45
C MET A 30 -2.19 10.09 5.05
N HIS A 31 -2.54 9.91 3.77
CA HIS A 31 -3.00 8.63 3.24
C HIS A 31 -1.91 7.58 3.21
N VAL A 32 -0.66 7.96 2.89
CA VAL A 32 0.49 7.05 2.94
C VAL A 32 0.72 6.58 4.37
N ALA A 33 0.75 7.48 5.35
CA ALA A 33 0.96 7.13 6.75
C ALA A 33 -0.13 6.17 7.26
N ALA A 34 -1.40 6.47 6.99
CA ALA A 34 -2.51 5.59 7.36
C ALA A 34 -2.45 4.22 6.65
N PHE A 35 -2.05 4.19 5.37
CA PHE A 35 -1.88 2.95 4.63
C PHE A 35 -0.74 2.08 5.18
N VAL A 36 0.38 2.69 5.58
CA VAL A 36 1.51 1.99 6.23
C VAL A 36 1.07 1.41 7.56
N GLU A 37 0.33 2.18 8.36
CA GLU A 37 -0.23 1.72 9.62
C GLU A 37 -1.18 0.54 9.42
N ASP A 38 -2.09 0.59 8.44
CA ASP A 38 -2.99 -0.51 8.14
C ASP A 38 -2.25 -1.77 7.66
N ILE A 39 -1.16 -1.62 6.88
CA ILE A 39 -0.31 -2.76 6.50
C ILE A 39 0.44 -3.34 7.71
N GLN A 40 0.93 -2.50 8.63
CA GLN A 40 1.60 -2.94 9.86
C GLN A 40 0.69 -3.79 10.75
N HIS A 41 -0.63 -3.62 10.67
CA HIS A 41 -1.62 -4.39 11.42
C HIS A 41 -2.02 -5.72 10.75
N LEU A 42 -1.50 -6.05 9.57
CA LEU A 42 -1.76 -7.33 8.93
C LEU A 42 -1.01 -8.46 9.65
N GLU A 43 -1.70 -9.58 9.92
CA GLU A 43 -1.14 -10.71 10.67
C GLU A 43 0.12 -11.31 10.02
N VAL A 44 0.22 -11.21 8.70
CA VAL A 44 1.35 -11.74 7.91
C VAL A 44 2.55 -10.80 7.84
N VAL A 45 2.42 -9.59 8.39
CA VAL A 45 3.45 -8.54 8.38
C VAL A 45 4.12 -8.46 9.74
N GLU A 46 5.44 -8.60 9.75
CA GLU A 46 6.27 -8.38 10.93
C GLU A 46 6.50 -6.88 11.13
N THR A 47 6.92 -6.19 10.07
CA THR A 47 7.15 -4.74 10.08
C THR A 47 6.78 -4.10 8.75
N ALA A 48 6.22 -2.90 8.79
CA ALA A 48 5.95 -2.05 7.65
C ALA A 48 6.47 -0.64 7.92
N VAL A 49 7.29 -0.12 7.02
CA VAL A 49 7.93 1.19 7.17
C VAL A 49 7.81 1.97 5.87
N GLU A 50 7.47 3.25 5.97
CA GLU A 50 7.51 4.16 4.84
C GLU A 50 8.97 4.47 4.44
N GLU A 51 9.29 4.30 3.16
CA GLU A 51 10.54 4.71 2.55
C GLU A 51 10.24 5.55 1.30
N GLY A 52 10.08 6.86 1.49
CA GLY A 52 9.69 7.78 0.44
C GLY A 52 8.33 7.40 -0.14
N HIS A 53 8.25 7.20 -1.46
CA HIS A 53 7.02 6.79 -2.14
C HIS A 53 6.83 5.28 -2.13
N SER A 54 7.16 4.59 -1.04
CA SER A 54 7.05 3.14 -0.96
C SER A 54 6.90 2.66 0.48
N VAL A 55 6.32 1.48 0.64
CA VAL A 55 6.28 0.74 1.91
C VAL A 55 7.23 -0.43 1.82
N LEU A 56 8.18 -0.48 2.75
CA LEU A 56 9.00 -1.66 3.00
C LEU A 56 8.25 -2.57 3.96
N ILE A 57 8.01 -3.81 3.54
CA ILE A 57 7.20 -4.79 4.26
C ILE A 57 8.07 -6.00 4.51
N ASN A 58 8.34 -6.31 5.77
CA ASN A 58 8.93 -7.57 6.16
C ASN A 58 7.82 -8.50 6.65
N LEU A 59 7.76 -9.70 6.08
CA LEU A 59 6.81 -10.73 6.47
C LEU A 59 7.33 -11.58 7.63
N ILE A 60 6.40 -12.01 8.49
CA ILE A 60 6.68 -12.99 9.54
C ILE A 60 7.22 -14.30 8.95
N GLU A 61 7.92 -15.09 9.78
CA GLU A 61 8.43 -16.38 9.37
C GLU A 61 7.31 -17.33 8.92
N GLY A 62 7.48 -17.97 7.76
CA GLY A 62 6.50 -18.89 7.18
C GLY A 62 5.38 -18.24 6.36
N ALA A 63 5.24 -16.90 6.38
CA ALA A 63 4.29 -16.20 5.53
C ALA A 63 4.77 -16.12 4.07
N THR A 64 3.81 -16.15 3.14
CA THR A 64 4.06 -16.08 1.70
C THR A 64 3.53 -14.80 1.08
N LEU A 65 4.07 -14.43 -0.09
CA LEU A 65 3.56 -13.30 -0.89
C LEU A 65 2.07 -13.45 -1.25
N GLU A 66 1.59 -14.67 -1.43
CA GLU A 66 0.17 -14.91 -1.74
C GLU A 66 -0.74 -14.56 -0.57
N GLN A 67 -0.31 -14.89 0.66
CA GLN A 67 -1.03 -14.48 1.87
C GLN A 67 -0.97 -12.97 2.06
N LEU A 68 0.20 -12.35 1.87
CA LEU A 68 0.32 -10.88 1.87
C LEU A 68 -0.64 -10.22 0.89
N ARG A 69 -0.71 -10.71 -0.36
CA ARG A 69 -1.62 -10.17 -1.39
C ARG A 69 -3.09 -10.34 -1.01
N LYS A 70 -3.43 -11.47 -0.39
CA LYS A 70 -4.80 -11.75 0.06
C LYS A 70 -5.21 -10.79 1.17
N ASP A 71 -4.35 -10.59 2.16
CA ASP A 71 -4.67 -9.77 3.33
C ASP A 71 -4.58 -8.27 3.01
N CYS A 72 -3.60 -7.87 2.19
CA CYS A 72 -3.52 -6.51 1.65
C CYS A 72 -4.71 -6.15 0.77
N LYS A 73 -5.45 -7.10 0.21
CA LYS A 73 -6.55 -6.80 -0.73
C LYS A 73 -7.58 -5.85 -0.11
N SER A 74 -7.99 -6.09 1.13
CA SER A 74 -8.96 -5.24 1.82
C SER A 74 -8.40 -3.84 2.09
N VAL A 75 -7.12 -3.75 2.46
CA VAL A 75 -6.41 -2.47 2.64
C VAL A 75 -6.37 -1.74 1.30
N LEU A 76 -5.88 -2.36 0.23
CA LEU A 76 -5.80 -1.75 -1.11
C LEU A 76 -7.16 -1.23 -1.60
N GLN A 77 -8.26 -1.94 -1.32
CA GLN A 77 -9.61 -1.50 -1.66
C GLN A 77 -10.04 -0.26 -0.86
N ALA A 78 -9.70 -0.17 0.42
CA ALA A 78 -10.01 1.00 1.26
C ALA A 78 -9.28 2.28 0.81
N TYR A 79 -8.16 2.14 0.09
CA TYR A 79 -7.32 3.24 -0.37
C TYR A 79 -7.37 3.47 -1.88
N TRP A 80 -8.19 2.73 -2.64
CA TRP A 80 -8.25 2.84 -4.10
C TRP A 80 -8.57 4.25 -4.62
N GLY A 81 -9.36 5.01 -3.88
CA GLY A 81 -9.68 6.42 -4.18
C GLY A 81 -8.76 7.44 -3.51
N LYS A 82 -7.71 7.00 -2.80
CA LYS A 82 -6.79 7.85 -2.02
C LYS A 82 -5.36 7.82 -2.56
N LEU A 83 -4.89 6.64 -2.96
CA LEU A 83 -3.55 6.43 -3.53
C LEU A 83 -3.54 5.26 -4.52
N ARG A 84 -2.49 5.17 -5.34
CA ARG A 84 -2.24 4.04 -6.23
C ARG A 84 -1.00 3.30 -5.82
N THR A 85 -1.00 1.99 -5.98
CA THR A 85 0.17 1.14 -5.74
C THR A 85 0.82 0.72 -7.05
N THR A 86 2.14 0.67 -7.12
CA THR A 86 2.89 0.23 -8.31
C THR A 86 3.18 -1.28 -8.33
N GLY A 87 2.73 -2.00 -7.28
CA GLY A 87 2.89 -3.45 -7.14
C GLY A 87 4.02 -3.84 -6.18
N PHE A 88 4.01 -5.12 -5.78
CA PHE A 88 5.01 -5.69 -4.87
C PHE A 88 6.26 -6.11 -5.62
N VAL A 89 7.42 -5.68 -5.14
CA VAL A 89 8.75 -6.06 -5.61
C VAL A 89 9.50 -6.75 -4.47
N SER A 90 10.05 -7.92 -4.70
CA SER A 90 10.93 -8.57 -3.70
C SER A 90 12.24 -7.80 -3.63
N ILE A 91 12.69 -7.50 -2.42
CA ILE A 91 14.00 -6.88 -2.17
C ILE A 91 14.89 -7.86 -1.40
N PRO A 92 16.21 -7.81 -1.64
CA PRO A 92 17.17 -8.67 -0.94
C PRO A 92 17.20 -8.41 0.58
#